data_AF-A0A1G7JYG9-F1
#
_entry.id   AF-A0A1G7JYG9-F1
#
_cell.length_a   1.000
_cell.length_b   1.000
_cell.length_c   1.000
_cell.angle_alpha   90.00
_cell.angle_beta   90.00
_cell.angle_gamma   90.00
#
_symmetry.space_group_name_H-M   'P 1'
#
loop_
_entity.id
_entity.type
_entity.pdbx_description
1 polymer ?
#
loop_
_entity_poly.entity_id
_entity_poly.type
_entity_poly.pdbx_seq_one_letter_code
_entity_poly.pdbx_strand_id
1 'polypeptide(L)'
;MPRRDHGHWQHPDTGQYLKDDEYAFSEGHDGRFGVPLWLRTECCGGHLLWANNEAHLDYLEAYVGATLRERPDGPSGLSWYLPAWMKEAKHRDEVLRALGRMRASLDEKVG
;
A
#
# COMPACT_ATOMS: atom_id res chain seq x y z
N MET A 1 13.76 -9.31 -14.40
CA MET A 1 12.46 -10.00 -14.22
C MET A 1 12.73 -11.32 -13.52
N PRO A 2 11.97 -11.70 -12.48
CA PRO A 2 12.13 -12.98 -11.81
C PRO A 2 11.91 -14.12 -12.81
N ARG A 3 12.78 -15.13 -12.75
CA ARG A 3 12.63 -16.35 -13.56
C ARG A 3 11.73 -17.32 -12.80
N ARG A 4 10.76 -17.88 -13.51
CA ARG A 4 9.90 -18.93 -12.97
C ARG A 4 10.57 -20.26 -13.26
N ASP A 5 11.00 -20.95 -12.20
CA ASP A 5 11.62 -22.27 -12.29
C ASP A 5 10.83 -23.26 -11.43
N HIS A 6 10.39 -24.36 -12.04
CA HIS A 6 9.62 -25.43 -11.38
C HIS A 6 8.43 -24.94 -10.52
N GLY A 7 7.75 -23.86 -10.91
CA GLY A 7 6.55 -23.36 -10.23
C GLY A 7 6.82 -22.37 -9.08
N HIS A 8 8.07 -22.20 -8.66
CA HIS A 8 8.47 -21.29 -7.60
C HIS A 8 9.09 -20.01 -8.16
N TRP A 9 8.85 -18.90 -7.48
CA TRP A 9 9.45 -17.62 -7.83
C TRP A 9 10.83 -17.51 -7.18
N GLN A 10 11.82 -16.99 -7.90
CA GLN A 10 13.14 -16.66 -7.34
C GLN A 10 13.32 -15.15 -7.21
N HIS A 11 13.89 -14.72 -6.08
CA HIS A 11 14.27 -13.33 -5.83
C HIS A 11 15.41 -12.92 -6.78
N PRO A 12 15.29 -11.80 -7.52
CA PRO A 12 16.23 -11.44 -8.58
C PRO A 12 17.64 -11.10 -8.08
N ASP A 13 17.77 -10.57 -6.86
CA ASP A 13 19.05 -10.09 -6.34
C ASP A 13 19.79 -11.13 -5.49
N THR A 14 19.09 -12.16 -5.01
CA THR A 14 19.65 -13.17 -4.09
C THR A 14 19.60 -14.58 -4.67
N GLY A 15 18.84 -14.81 -5.75
CA GLY A 15 18.66 -16.13 -6.37
C GLY A 15 17.90 -17.13 -5.50
N GLN A 16 17.41 -16.71 -4.32
CA GLN A 16 16.70 -17.58 -3.40
C GLN A 16 15.25 -17.79 -3.86
N TYR A 17 14.75 -19.01 -3.66
CA TYR A 17 13.32 -19.30 -3.84
C TYR A 17 12.52 -18.54 -2.79
N LEU A 18 11.53 -17.81 -3.27
CA LEU A 18 10.56 -17.08 -2.46
C LEU A 18 9.65 -18.13 -1.83
N LYS A 19 9.54 -18.14 -0.50
CA LYS A 19 8.48 -18.92 0.16
C LYS A 19 7.13 -18.33 -0.28
N ASP A 20 6.13 -19.17 -0.49
CA ASP A 20 4.81 -18.76 -1.01
C ASP A 20 4.16 -17.66 -0.13
N ASP A 21 4.57 -17.59 1.12
CA ASP A 21 4.12 -16.71 2.19
C ASP A 21 5.07 -15.53 2.48
N GLU A 22 6.25 -15.47 1.84
CA GLU A 22 7.23 -14.39 2.06
C GLU A 22 6.96 -13.16 1.20
N TYR A 23 6.24 -13.31 0.07
CA TYR A 23 5.68 -12.17 -0.67
C TYR A 23 4.30 -11.72 -0.17
N ALA A 24 3.71 -12.45 0.78
CA ALA A 24 2.44 -12.07 1.36
C ALA A 24 2.64 -10.86 2.28
N PHE A 25 2.38 -9.66 1.74
CA PHE A 25 2.27 -8.39 2.48
C PHE A 25 3.59 -7.83 3.04
N SER A 26 4.57 -7.61 2.17
CA SER A 26 5.57 -6.57 2.41
C SER A 26 4.92 -5.19 2.24
N GLU A 27 4.94 -4.33 3.27
CA GLU A 27 4.35 -2.98 3.18
C GLU A 27 4.93 -2.21 1.99
N GLY A 28 4.05 -1.60 1.19
CA GLY A 28 4.47 -0.81 0.02
C GLY A 28 5.05 -1.63 -1.13
N HIS A 29 4.77 -2.93 -1.22
CA HIS A 29 5.15 -3.79 -2.35
C HIS A 29 3.92 -4.45 -2.99
N ASP A 30 4.02 -4.70 -4.30
CA ASP A 30 2.98 -5.41 -5.04
C ASP A 30 2.85 -6.87 -4.55
N GLY A 31 1.63 -7.37 -4.35
CA GLY A 31 1.44 -8.72 -3.80
C GLY A 31 1.82 -9.87 -4.77
N ARG A 32 1.99 -9.59 -6.06
CA ARG A 32 2.22 -10.62 -7.10
C ARG A 32 3.66 -10.67 -7.60
N PHE A 33 4.28 -9.52 -7.76
CA PHE A 33 5.63 -9.35 -8.28
C PHE A 33 6.64 -8.99 -7.19
N GLY A 34 6.15 -8.70 -5.99
CA GLY A 34 6.55 -7.61 -5.10
C GLY A 34 7.85 -6.88 -5.38
N VAL A 35 7.72 -6.13 -6.46
CA VAL A 35 8.41 -4.87 -6.65
C VAL A 35 7.76 -3.81 -5.76
N PRO A 36 8.50 -2.74 -5.41
CA PRO A 36 7.92 -1.66 -4.65
C PRO A 36 6.82 -0.94 -5.40
N LEU A 37 5.75 -0.57 -4.69
CA LEU A 37 4.66 0.24 -5.22
C LEU A 37 5.18 1.63 -5.59
N TRP A 38 4.62 2.17 -6.67
CA TRP A 38 4.96 3.51 -7.13
C TRP A 38 4.36 4.59 -6.23
N LEU A 39 3.09 4.42 -5.86
CA LEU A 39 2.38 5.31 -4.93
C LEU A 39 2.78 4.92 -3.52
N ARG A 40 3.89 5.50 -3.06
CA ARG A 40 4.36 5.36 -1.68
C ARG A 40 5.09 6.61 -1.22
N THR A 41 4.99 6.91 0.06
CA THR A 41 5.71 8.02 0.71
C THR A 41 5.90 7.72 2.18
N GLU A 42 6.93 8.29 2.79
CA GLU A 42 7.04 8.33 4.24
C GLU A 42 5.89 9.16 4.83
N CYS A 43 5.38 8.71 5.97
CA CYS A 43 4.40 9.37 6.82
C CYS A 43 4.69 9.06 8.28
N CYS A 44 4.21 9.93 9.16
CA CYS A 44 3.78 9.57 10.50
C CYS A 44 4.95 9.06 11.36
N GLY A 45 6.12 9.68 11.24
CA GLY A 45 7.32 9.28 12.00
C GLY A 45 8.08 8.08 11.44
N GLY A 46 8.05 7.88 10.11
CA GLY A 46 8.84 6.85 9.43
C GLY A 46 8.04 5.63 8.97
N HIS A 47 6.71 5.66 9.09
CA HIS A 47 5.84 4.67 8.47
C HIS A 47 5.78 4.88 6.95
N LEU A 48 5.64 3.77 6.21
CA LEU A 48 5.47 3.82 4.76
C LEU A 48 3.98 3.83 4.42
N LEU A 49 3.47 4.96 3.95
CA LEU A 49 2.14 5.05 3.36
C LEU A 49 2.20 4.60 1.91
N TRP A 50 1.22 3.82 1.46
CA TRP A 50 1.19 3.28 0.10
C TRP A 50 -0.24 3.11 -0.44
N ALA A 51 -0.37 3.14 -1.76
CA ALA A 51 -1.58 2.81 -2.51
C ALA A 51 -1.22 1.89 -3.69
N ASN A 52 -2.15 1.01 -4.09
CA ASN A 52 -1.88 0.03 -5.15
C ASN A 52 -2.00 0.67 -6.54
N ASN A 53 -2.94 1.60 -6.68
CA ASN A 53 -3.26 2.33 -7.88
C ASN A 53 -4.07 3.58 -7.48
N GLU A 54 -4.43 4.38 -8.47
CA GLU A 54 -5.25 5.58 -8.30
C GLU A 54 -6.60 5.30 -7.61
N ALA A 55 -7.31 4.23 -7.97
CA ALA A 55 -8.58 3.88 -7.33
C ALA A 55 -8.41 3.53 -5.83
N HIS A 56 -7.29 2.90 -5.46
CA HIS A 56 -6.96 2.66 -4.06
C HIS A 56 -6.63 3.98 -3.34
N LEU A 57 -5.99 4.93 -4.02
CA LEU A 57 -5.72 6.27 -3.49
C LEU A 57 -7.02 7.02 -3.19
N ASP A 58 -7.99 7.01 -4.12
CA ASP A 58 -9.33 7.59 -3.93
C ASP A 58 -10.03 6.98 -2.70
N TYR A 59 -9.97 5.64 -2.60
CA TYR A 59 -10.53 4.92 -1.46
C TYR A 59 -9.91 5.34 -0.14
N LEU A 60 -8.58 5.48 -0.07
CA LEU A 60 -7.87 5.89 1.14
C LEU A 60 -8.23 7.33 1.55
N GLU A 61 -8.31 8.25 0.59
CA GLU A 61 -8.72 9.63 0.84
C GLU A 61 -10.13 9.70 1.40
N ALA A 62 -11.08 8.97 0.79
CA ALA A 62 -12.46 8.89 1.26
C ALA A 62 -12.55 8.24 2.66
N TYR A 63 -11.84 7.13 2.88
CA TYR A 63 -11.90 6.37 4.12
C TYR A 63 -11.24 7.09 5.31
N VAL A 64 -10.05 7.66 5.12
CA VAL A 64 -9.34 8.43 6.16
C VAL A 64 -10.00 9.79 6.36
N GLY A 65 -10.53 10.38 5.29
CA GLY A 65 -11.28 11.63 5.29
C GLY A 65 -12.67 11.53 5.91
N ALA A 66 -13.25 10.33 6.05
CA ALA A 66 -14.53 10.14 6.72
C ALA A 66 -14.42 10.39 8.25
N THR A 67 -15.29 11.24 8.78
CA THR A 67 -15.36 11.56 10.22
C THR A 67 -16.04 10.45 11.04
N LEU A 68 -16.88 9.64 10.40
CA LEU A 68 -17.51 8.46 10.98
C LEU A 68 -17.02 7.23 10.22
N ARG A 69 -16.23 6.38 10.88
CA ARG A 69 -15.83 5.10 10.29
C ARG A 69 -16.79 4.04 10.77
N GLU A 70 -17.74 3.67 9.92
CA GLU A 70 -18.49 2.44 10.15
C GLU A 70 -17.49 1.30 10.10
N ARG A 71 -17.31 0.63 11.24
CA ARG A 71 -16.55 -0.61 11.30
C ARG A 71 -17.53 -1.69 10.87
N PRO A 72 -17.40 -2.28 9.66
CA PRO A 72 -18.30 -3.35 9.29
C PRO A 72 -18.14 -4.53 10.26
N ASP A 73 -19.25 -5.22 10.52
CA ASP A 73 -19.29 -6.43 11.35
C ASP A 73 -18.61 -7.59 10.61
N GLY A 74 -17.27 -7.59 10.61
CA GLY A 74 -16.44 -8.63 10.02
C GLY A 74 -15.38 -8.11 9.03
N PRO A 75 -14.44 -8.97 8.60
CA PRO A 75 -13.44 -8.63 7.60
C PRO A 75 -14.11 -8.38 6.26
N SER A 76 -14.41 -7.12 5.98
CA SER A 76 -14.97 -6.69 4.70
C SER A 76 -14.33 -5.38 4.27
N GLY A 77 -14.07 -5.27 2.97
CA GLY A 77 -13.45 -4.09 2.36
C GLY A 77 -11.93 -3.98 2.53
N LEU A 78 -11.34 -3.07 1.77
CA LEU A 78 -9.89 -2.82 1.77
C LEU A 78 -9.38 -2.24 3.11
N SER A 79 -10.25 -1.60 3.90
CA SER A 79 -9.91 -1.01 5.21
C SER A 79 -9.47 -2.04 6.25
N TRP A 80 -9.94 -3.28 6.11
CA TRP A 80 -9.54 -4.37 6.98
C TRP A 80 -8.04 -4.68 6.86
N TYR A 81 -7.50 -4.61 5.64
CA TYR A 81 -6.11 -4.89 5.33
C TYR A 81 -5.18 -3.70 5.60
N LEU A 82 -5.72 -2.54 5.96
CA LEU A 82 -4.88 -1.38 6.27
C LEU A 82 -4.20 -1.54 7.65
N PRO A 83 -2.91 -1.19 7.74
CA PRO A 83 -2.22 -1.08 9.03
C PRO A 83 -3.00 -0.24 10.03
N ALA A 84 -2.94 -0.60 11.31
CA ALA A 84 -3.65 0.10 12.37
C ALA A 84 -3.28 1.59 12.42
N TRP A 85 -1.98 1.91 12.28
CA TRP A 85 -1.46 3.28 12.33
C TRP A 85 -2.08 4.20 11.28
N MET A 86 -2.40 3.69 10.09
CA MET A 86 -3.01 4.46 8.99
C MET A 86 -4.45 4.87 9.33
N LYS A 87 -5.07 4.12 10.24
CA LYS A 87 -6.41 4.35 10.76
C LYS A 87 -6.39 5.15 12.06
N GLU A 88 -5.24 5.44 12.67
CA GLU A 88 -5.23 6.18 13.94
C GLU A 88 -5.62 7.65 13.73
N ALA A 89 -6.51 8.15 14.57
CA ALA A 89 -7.02 9.52 14.46
C ALA A 89 -5.89 10.57 14.52
N LYS A 90 -4.85 10.34 15.33
CA LYS A 90 -3.67 11.22 15.44
C LYS A 90 -2.86 11.33 14.14
N HIS A 91 -2.96 10.36 13.24
CA HIS A 91 -2.23 10.36 11.96
C HIS A 91 -3.08 10.90 10.80
N ARG A 92 -4.39 11.14 11.01
CA ARG A 92 -5.34 11.48 9.94
C ARG A 92 -4.86 12.64 9.05
N ASP A 93 -4.49 13.76 9.66
CA ASP A 93 -4.10 14.97 8.91
C ASP A 93 -2.78 14.78 8.17
N GLU A 94 -1.87 13.98 8.69
CA GLU A 94 -0.60 13.69 8.03
C GLU A 94 -0.78 12.68 6.90
N VAL A 95 -1.58 11.65 7.10
CA VAL A 95 -1.96 10.68 6.07
C VAL A 95 -2.65 11.39 4.91
N LEU A 96 -3.66 12.24 5.16
CA LEU A 96 -4.34 12.99 4.11
C LEU A 96 -3.37 13.90 3.32
N ARG A 97 -2.44 14.58 4.01
CA ARG A 97 -1.40 15.36 3.33
C ARG A 97 -0.47 14.50 2.48
N ALA A 98 -0.13 13.31 2.95
CA ALA A 98 0.72 12.37 2.24
C ALA A 98 0.00 11.76 1.02
N LEU A 99 -1.30 11.46 1.12
CA LEU A 99 -2.14 11.04 -0.01
C LEU A 99 -2.18 12.13 -1.10
N GLY A 100 -2.37 13.39 -0.71
CA GLY A 100 -2.35 14.52 -1.64
C GLY A 100 -1.02 14.69 -2.38
N ARG A 101 0.13 14.44 -1.73
CA ARG A 101 1.45 14.43 -2.40
C ARG A 101 1.55 13.30 -3.43
N MET A 102 1.04 12.12 -3.09
CA MET A 102 1.02 10.99 -4.03
C MET A 102 0.12 11.29 -5.23
N ARG A 103 -1.02 11.96 -5.04
CA ARG A 103 -1.87 12.43 -6.14
C ARG A 103 -1.14 13.37 -7.09
N ALA A 104 -0.49 14.40 -6.56
CA ALA A 104 0.26 15.35 -7.37
C ALA A 104 1.33 14.66 -8.24
N SER A 105 1.98 13.62 -7.70
CA SER A 105 2.98 12.84 -8.44
C SER A 105 2.43 11.99 -9.60
N LEU A 106 1.11 11.78 -9.65
CA LEU A 106 0.43 11.17 -10.80
C LEU A 106 0.24 12.20 -11.90
N ASP A 107 -0.23 13.40 -11.55
CA ASP A 107 -0.49 14.49 -12.50
C ASP A 107 0.79 14.93 -13.21
N GLU A 108 1.92 14.97 -12.50
CA GLU A 108 3.24 15.29 -13.06
C GLU A 108 3.74 14.28 -14.12
N LYS A 109 3.15 13.09 -14.20
CA LYS A 109 3.63 12.00 -15.07
C LYS A 109 2.71 11.71 -16.24
N VAL A 110 1.53 12.34 -16.29
CA VAL A 110 0.61 12.30 -17.43
C VAL A 110 0.87 13.48 -18.38
N GLY A 111 1.66 14.48 -17.96
CA GLY A 111 2.08 15.64 -18.75
C GLY A 111 3.31 15.43 -19.63
#